data_AF-A0A453QWK9-F1
#
_entry.id   AF-A0A453QWK9-F1
#
_cell.length_a   1.000
_cell.length_b   1.000
_cell.length_c   1.000
_cell.angle_alpha   90.00
_cell.angle_beta   90.00
_cell.angle_gamma   90.00
#
_symmetry.space_group_name_H-M   'P 1'
#
loop_
_entity.id
_entity.type
_entity.pdbx_description
1 polymer ?
#
loop_
_entity_poly.entity_id
_entity_poly.type
_entity_poly.pdbx_seq_one_letter_code
_entity_poly.pdbx_strand_id
1 'polypeptide(L)'
;KNWRSQSISMVHLEEVEIKGLKGEDHDFDVLKLILRCAPSLRRMTVELETGIKSLGHGDCTKEINSISLEYPSVDFHVYHQGNQQHVFSSRS
;
A
#
# COMPACT_ATOMS: atom_id res chain seq x y z
N LYS A 1 15.42 16.88 -8.06
CA LYS A 1 14.45 16.91 -6.94
C LYS A 1 14.00 15.48 -6.68
N ASN A 2 14.14 14.96 -5.45
CA ASN A 2 13.67 13.62 -5.08
C ASN A 2 12.23 13.72 -4.57
N TRP A 3 11.28 13.07 -5.25
CA TRP A 3 9.86 13.13 -4.89
C TRP A 3 9.55 12.39 -3.58
N ARG A 4 10.37 11.40 -3.20
CA ARG A 4 10.26 10.65 -1.95
C ARG A 4 10.39 11.52 -0.70
N SER A 5 11.08 12.65 -0.83
CA SER A 5 11.30 13.62 0.26
C SER A 5 10.29 14.77 0.25
N GLN A 6 9.36 14.82 -0.71
CA GLN A 6 8.31 15.83 -0.71
C GLN A 6 7.28 15.50 0.38
N SER A 7 6.75 16.54 1.00
CA SER A 7 5.65 16.42 1.96
C SER A 7 4.46 17.15 1.36
N ILE A 8 3.41 16.39 1.03
CA ILE A 8 2.13 16.92 0.60
C ILE A 8 1.21 16.80 1.80
N SER A 9 0.53 17.86 2.20
CA SER A 9 -0.40 17.80 3.33
C SER A 9 -1.69 17.10 2.91
N MET A 10 -1.98 15.93 3.49
CA MET A 10 -3.21 15.16 3.26
C MET A 10 -3.94 14.88 4.58
N VAL A 11 -4.02 15.90 5.44
CA VAL A 11 -4.50 15.78 6.83
C VAL A 11 -5.95 15.30 6.99
N HIS A 12 -6.78 15.40 5.94
CA HIS A 12 -8.18 14.95 5.98
C HIS A 12 -8.42 13.70 5.10
N LEU A 13 -7.36 13.10 4.56
CA LEU A 13 -7.49 11.91 3.72
C LEU A 13 -7.73 10.68 4.60
N GLU A 14 -8.91 10.07 4.50
CA GLU A 14 -9.30 8.93 5.33
C GLU A 14 -9.18 7.57 4.61
N GLU A 15 -9.35 7.55 3.29
CA GLU A 15 -9.31 6.32 2.49
C GLU A 15 -8.52 6.53 1.20
N VAL A 16 -7.76 5.50 0.79
CA VAL A 16 -7.00 5.46 -0.45
C VAL A 16 -7.17 4.12 -1.14
N GLU A 17 -7.38 4.14 -2.45
CA GLU A 17 -7.33 2.97 -3.32
C GLU A 17 -6.25 3.18 -4.40
N ILE A 18 -5.32 2.25 -4.52
CA ILE A 18 -4.25 2.24 -5.53
C ILE A 18 -4.42 1.01 -6.40
N LYS A 19 -4.37 1.20 -7.72
CA LYS A 19 -4.56 0.13 -8.70
C LYS A 19 -3.35 -0.14 -9.56
N GLY A 20 -3.20 -1.39 -9.99
CA GLY A 20 -2.15 -1.81 -10.92
C GLY A 20 -0.75 -1.75 -10.32
N LEU A 21 -0.63 -2.06 -9.03
CA LEU A 21 0.64 -2.05 -8.31
C LEU A 21 1.48 -3.24 -8.80
N LYS A 22 2.66 -2.98 -9.35
CA LYS A 22 3.50 -3.99 -10.02
C LYS A 22 4.44 -4.70 -9.07
N GLY A 23 4.66 -4.11 -7.90
CA GLY A 23 5.57 -4.64 -6.89
C GLY A 23 7.01 -4.17 -7.10
N GLU A 24 7.21 -3.05 -7.76
CA GLU A 24 8.52 -2.43 -7.88
C GLU A 24 8.81 -1.57 -6.63
N ASP A 25 10.07 -1.37 -6.25
CA ASP A 25 10.47 -0.59 -5.06
C ASP A 25 9.75 0.77 -4.96
N HIS A 26 9.59 1.41 -6.12
CA HIS A 26 8.97 2.72 -6.21
C HIS A 26 7.46 2.70 -5.93
N ASP A 27 6.79 1.57 -6.09
CA ASP A 27 5.38 1.42 -5.72
C ASP A 27 5.22 1.47 -4.19
N PHE A 28 6.12 0.82 -3.46
CA PHE A 28 6.10 0.82 -1.99
C PHE A 28 6.48 2.18 -1.40
N ASP A 29 7.36 2.92 -2.07
CA ASP A 29 7.68 4.30 -1.70
C ASP A 29 6.45 5.22 -1.77
N VAL A 30 5.53 4.99 -2.72
CA VAL A 30 4.26 5.73 -2.80
C VAL A 30 3.37 5.41 -1.60
N LEU A 31 3.25 4.14 -1.22
CA LEU A 31 2.46 3.72 -0.04
C LEU A 31 2.98 4.41 1.23
N LYS A 32 4.30 4.31 1.48
CA LYS A 32 4.98 4.95 2.62
C LYS A 32 4.81 6.47 2.61
N LEU A 33 4.88 7.10 1.45
CA LEU A 33 4.66 8.54 1.30
C LEU A 33 3.23 8.93 1.72
N ILE A 34 2.22 8.19 1.24
CA ILE A 34 0.81 8.47 1.56
C ILE A 34 0.57 8.32 3.06
N LEU A 35 1.04 7.23 3.66
CA LEU A 35 0.89 6.95 5.09
C LEU A 35 1.53 8.05 5.96
N ARG A 36 2.73 8.51 5.58
CA ARG A 36 3.41 9.61 6.27
C ARG A 36 2.65 10.94 6.16
N CYS A 37 2.01 11.19 5.03
CA CYS A 37 1.41 12.47 4.69
C CYS A 37 -0.09 12.57 5.05
N ALA A 38 -0.74 11.45 5.35
CA ALA A 38 -2.16 11.33 5.67
C ALA A 38 -2.38 10.78 7.09
N PRO A 39 -2.21 11.60 8.15
CA PRO A 39 -2.36 11.16 9.54
C PRO A 39 -3.78 10.68 9.90
N SER A 40 -4.80 11.07 9.14
CA SER A 40 -6.18 10.63 9.34
C SER A 40 -6.56 9.41 8.50
N LEU A 41 -5.61 8.80 7.79
CA LEU A 41 -5.88 7.63 6.97
C LEU A 41 -6.31 6.46 7.86
N ARG A 42 -7.42 5.83 7.50
CA ARG A 42 -8.01 4.68 8.18
C ARG A 42 -8.04 3.44 7.31
N ARG A 43 -8.12 3.60 5.98
CA ARG A 43 -8.15 2.48 5.04
C ARG A 43 -7.19 2.71 3.87
N MET A 44 -6.42 1.69 3.55
CA MET A 44 -5.62 1.64 2.34
C MET A 44 -5.92 0.35 1.58
N THR A 45 -6.33 0.50 0.33
CA THR A 45 -6.67 -0.60 -0.56
C THR A 45 -5.70 -0.63 -1.74
N VAL A 46 -5.14 -1.80 -2.02
CA VAL A 46 -4.12 -2.01 -3.05
C VAL A 46 -4.52 -3.16 -3.97
N GLU A 47 -4.64 -2.87 -5.25
CA GLU A 47 -4.76 -3.88 -6.30
C GLU A 47 -3.39 -4.15 -6.92
N LEU A 48 -2.94 -5.40 -6.82
CA LEU A 48 -1.71 -5.90 -7.42
C LEU A 48 -1.97 -6.38 -8.85
N GLU A 49 -1.15 -5.92 -9.80
CA GLU A 49 -1.22 -6.33 -11.20
C GLU A 49 -0.73 -7.79 -11.36
N THR A 50 -1.56 -8.64 -11.95
CA THR A 50 -1.24 -10.06 -12.25
C THR A 50 -0.55 -10.19 -13.61
N GLY A 51 0.65 -9.62 -13.74
CA GLY A 51 1.46 -9.66 -14.97
C GLY A 51 2.62 -10.67 -14.94
N ILE A 52 3.01 -11.16 -16.12
CA ILE A 52 4.03 -12.23 -16.41
C ILE A 52 5.44 -11.95 -15.82
N LYS A 53 5.68 -10.75 -15.27
CA LYS A 53 6.95 -10.36 -14.64
C LYS A 53 6.98 -10.50 -13.12
N SER A 54 5.91 -10.98 -12.46
CA SER A 54 5.92 -11.25 -11.01
C SER A 54 6.73 -12.52 -10.70
N LEU A 55 8.01 -12.52 -11.05
CA LEU A 55 9.02 -13.47 -10.57
C LEU A 55 9.30 -13.18 -9.08
N GLY A 56 8.25 -13.22 -8.26
CA GLY A 56 8.27 -12.63 -6.92
C GLY A 56 6.88 -12.34 -6.33
N HIS A 57 5.81 -13.05 -6.74
CA HIS A 57 4.47 -12.86 -6.15
C HIS A 57 4.47 -12.95 -4.60
N GLY A 58 5.38 -13.74 -4.03
CA GLY A 58 5.61 -13.82 -2.59
C GLY A 58 6.43 -12.67 -1.97
N ASP A 59 6.83 -11.65 -2.74
CA ASP A 59 7.62 -10.50 -2.29
C ASP A 59 6.72 -9.29 -2.01
N CYS A 60 5.79 -8.98 -2.94
CA CYS A 60 4.95 -7.79 -2.84
C CYS A 60 4.00 -7.81 -1.64
N THR A 61 3.36 -8.94 -1.37
CA THR A 61 2.48 -9.10 -0.20
C THR A 61 3.27 -9.07 1.11
N LYS A 62 4.53 -9.53 1.12
CA LYS A 62 5.39 -9.44 2.31
C LYS A 62 5.82 -8.01 2.59
N GLU A 63 6.20 -7.25 1.57
CA GLU A 63 6.57 -5.85 1.74
C GLU A 63 5.37 -5.02 2.21
N ILE A 64 4.18 -5.21 1.60
CA ILE A 64 2.95 -4.54 2.07
C ILE A 64 2.62 -4.94 3.52
N ASN A 65 2.82 -6.21 3.87
CA ASN A 65 2.63 -6.66 5.25
C ASN A 65 3.66 -6.05 6.22
N SER A 66 4.91 -5.85 5.81
CA SER A 66 5.89 -5.12 6.63
C SER A 66 5.47 -3.67 6.85
N ILE A 67 4.97 -3.02 5.80
CA ILE A 67 4.45 -1.65 5.89
C ILE A 67 3.22 -1.59 6.80
N SER A 68 2.28 -2.52 6.69
CA SER A 68 1.07 -2.51 7.52
C SER A 68 1.39 -2.66 9.01
N LEU A 69 2.47 -3.37 9.36
CA LEU A 69 2.96 -3.48 10.74
C LEU A 69 3.55 -2.17 11.27
N GLU A 70 4.10 -1.31 10.41
CA GLU A 70 4.57 0.03 10.79
C GLU A 70 3.40 1.02 11.02
N TYR A 71 2.23 0.74 10.45
CA TYR A 71 1.05 1.61 10.50
C TYR A 71 -0.20 0.86 11.00
N PRO A 72 -0.22 0.39 12.27
CA PRO A 72 -1.30 -0.46 12.79
C PRO A 72 -2.67 0.25 12.90
N SER A 73 -2.72 1.57 12.78
CA SER A 73 -3.97 2.34 12.77
C SER A 73 -4.70 2.33 11.42
N VAL A 74 -4.06 1.82 10.36
CA VAL A 74 -4.61 1.78 9.00
C VAL A 74 -5.01 0.34 8.66
N ASP A 75 -6.22 0.17 8.17
CA ASP A 75 -6.74 -1.10 7.69
C ASP A 75 -6.29 -1.34 6.24
N PHE A 76 -5.45 -2.37 6.02
CA PHE A 76 -4.86 -2.69 4.72
C PHE A 76 -5.62 -3.81 4.02
N HIS A 77 -6.06 -3.51 2.79
CA HIS A 77 -6.76 -4.46 1.92
C HIS A 77 -5.92 -4.68 0.67
N VAL A 78 -5.51 -5.91 0.40
CA VAL A 78 -4.71 -6.23 -0.78
C VAL A 78 -5.46 -7.25 -1.61
N TYR A 79 -5.60 -6.99 -2.91
CA TYR A 79 -6.20 -7.96 -3.82
C TYR A 79 -5.42 -8.04 -5.11
N HIS A 80 -5.56 -9.16 -5.81
CA HIS A 80 -4.94 -9.34 -7.11
C HIS A 80 -5.96 -9.03 -8.19
N GLN A 81 -5.51 -8.35 -9.25
CA GLN A 81 -6.32 -8.13 -10.43
C GLN A 81 -6.84 -9.49 -10.94
N GLY A 82 -8.16 -9.70 -10.84
CA GLY A 82 -8.84 -10.92 -11.26
C GLY A 82 -9.14 -11.98 -10.18
N ASN A 83 -8.71 -11.82 -8.91
CA ASN A 83 -9.06 -12.76 -7.81
C ASN A 83 -9.42 -12.04 -6.49
N GLN A 84 -10.25 -12.71 -5.67
CA GLN A 84 -10.84 -12.19 -4.42
C GLN A 84 -9.82 -11.75 -3.34
N GLN A 85 -10.32 -10.87 -2.46
CA GLN A 85 -9.61 -10.06 -1.46
C GLN A 85 -8.78 -10.89 -0.46
N HIS A 86 -7.52 -10.47 -0.21
CA HIS A 86 -6.74 -10.87 0.97
C HIS A 86 -6.71 -9.69 1.95
N VAL A 87 -7.42 -9.83 3.07
CA VAL A 87 -7.51 -8.78 4.10
C VAL A 87 -6.39 -8.97 5.12
N PHE A 88 -5.53 -7.98 5.28
CA PHE A 88 -4.51 -7.95 6.33
C PHE A 88 -5.03 -7.06 7.46
N SER A 89 -5.73 -7.65 8.43
CA SER A 89 -6.19 -6.91 9.60
C SER A 89 -5.18 -7.01 10.74
N SER A 90 -4.45 -5.94 11.01
CA SER A 90 -3.72 -5.78 12.27
C SER A 90 -4.70 -5.22 13.31
N ARG A 91 -5.40 -6.08 14.04
CA ARG A 91 -6.09 -5.66 15.28
C ARG A 91 -5.08 -5.65 16.41
N SER A 92 -4.86 -4.47 16.99
CA SER A 92 -4.33 -4.33 18.35
C SER A 92 -5.32 -4.88 19.37
#